data_AF-A0A9J5ZIR9-F1
#
_entry.id   AF-A0A9J5ZIR9-F1
#
_cell.length_a   1.000
_cell.length_b   1.000
_cell.length_c   1.000
_cell.angle_alpha   90.00
_cell.angle_beta   90.00
_cell.angle_gamma   90.00
#
_symmetry.space_group_name_H-M   'P 1'
#
loop_
_entity.id
_entity.type
_entity.pdbx_description
1 polymer ?
#
loop_
_entity_poly.entity_id
_entity_poly.type
_entity_poly.pdbx_seq_one_letter_code
_entity_poly.pdbx_strand_id
1 'polypeptide(L)'
;MSRNLIIKEGVKKLRHLRKEYSRFPILEGHPIAQQHGKEAVESVGILKKLCDKDKKMKEFRIYRWNPDKPNQKPFLQSFFVHLPSCGPMDLGLLY
;
A
#
# COMPACT_ATOMS: atom_id res chain seq x y z
N MET A 1 32.96 2.19 -7.24
CA MET A 1 31.95 1.12 -7.29
C MET A 1 30.56 1.76 -7.24
N SER A 2 29.70 1.51 -8.24
CA SER A 2 28.43 2.26 -8.43
C SER A 2 27.38 1.94 -7.36
N ARG A 3 26.70 2.97 -6.83
CA ARG A 3 25.57 2.87 -5.88
C ARG A 3 24.47 1.89 -6.33
N ASN A 4 24.25 1.79 -7.64
CA ASN A 4 23.29 0.86 -8.24
C ASN A 4 23.63 -0.62 -8.04
N LEU A 5 24.90 -0.98 -7.86
CA LEU A 5 25.33 -2.37 -7.67
C LEU A 5 24.98 -2.86 -6.27
N ILE A 6 25.29 -2.04 -5.26
CA ILE A 6 25.00 -2.31 -3.84
C ILE A 6 23.50 -2.51 -3.61
N ILE A 7 22.66 -1.67 -4.23
CA ILE A 7 21.20 -1.80 -4.15
C ILE A 7 20.74 -3.11 -4.80
N LYS A 8 21.28 -3.47 -5.96
CA LYS A 8 20.94 -4.73 -6.66
C LYS A 8 21.32 -5.97 -5.85
N GLU A 9 22.49 -5.97 -5.21
CA GLU A 9 22.96 -7.07 -4.37
C GLU A 9 22.14 -7.17 -3.08
N GLY A 10 21.82 -6.05 -2.44
CA GLY A 10 20.92 -6.00 -1.27
C GLY A 10 19.54 -6.58 -1.59
N VAL A 11 18.94 -6.19 -2.71
CA VAL A 11 17.64 -6.71 -3.16
C VAL A 11 17.71 -8.19 -3.55
N LYS A 12 18.85 -8.68 -4.05
CA LYS A 12 19.05 -10.10 -4.36
C LYS A 12 19.16 -10.95 -3.09
N LYS A 13 19.91 -10.46 -2.08
CA LYS A 13 20.07 -11.12 -0.77
C LYS A 13 18.76 -11.17 0.01
N LEU A 14 17.99 -10.09 0.04
CA LEU A 14 16.67 -10.04 0.68
C LEU A 14 15.65 -11.00 0.05
N ARG A 15 15.68 -11.16 -1.29
CA ARG A 15 14.84 -12.14 -1.99
C ARG A 15 15.22 -13.58 -1.63
N HIS A 16 16.51 -13.85 -1.43
CA HIS A 16 16.99 -15.18 -1.04
C HIS A 16 16.58 -15.52 0.40
N LEU A 17 16.81 -14.59 1.33
CA LEU A 17 16.37 -14.72 2.72
C LEU A 17 14.86 -14.94 2.83
N ARG A 18 14.03 -14.19 2.07
CA ARG A 18 12.58 -14.41 2.06
C ARG A 18 12.22 -15.83 1.60
N LYS A 19 12.90 -16.38 0.58
CA LYS A 19 12.64 -17.75 0.09
C LYS A 19 13.00 -18.81 1.12
N GLU A 20 14.10 -18.63 1.83
CA GLU A 20 14.56 -19.52 2.89
C GLU A 20 13.59 -19.53 4.07
N TYR A 21 13.14 -18.35 4.53
CA TYR A 21 12.15 -18.23 5.60
C TYR A 21 10.71 -18.60 5.19
N SER A 22 10.41 -18.72 3.88
CA SER A 22 9.14 -19.30 3.40
C SER A 22 9.09 -20.82 3.55
N ARG A 23 10.24 -21.47 3.75
CA ARG A 23 10.34 -22.89 4.11
C ARG A 23 10.46 -22.94 5.63
N PHE A 24 9.41 -23.41 6.31
CA PHE A 24 9.38 -23.53 7.77
C PHE A 24 10.29 -24.68 8.24
N PRO A 25 11.56 -24.43 8.63
CA PRO A 25 12.55 -25.49 8.82
C PRO A 25 12.21 -26.35 10.05
N ILE A 26 11.57 -25.73 11.04
CA ILE A 26 11.11 -26.35 12.29
C ILE A 26 9.99 -27.39 12.01
N LEU A 27 9.35 -27.34 10.84
CA LEU A 27 8.21 -28.19 10.48
C LEU A 27 8.58 -29.31 9.49
N GLU A 28 9.86 -29.55 9.19
CA GLU A 28 10.28 -30.47 8.11
C GLU A 28 9.83 -31.94 8.28
N GLY A 29 9.49 -32.38 9.49
CA GLY A 29 8.95 -33.72 9.78
C GLY A 29 7.42 -33.85 9.81
N HIS A 30 6.67 -32.75 9.64
CA HIS A 30 5.21 -32.74 9.82
C HIS A 30 4.50 -32.09 8.61
N PRO A 31 3.95 -32.89 7.67
CA PRO A 31 3.37 -32.36 6.43
C PRO A 31 2.15 -31.47 6.66
N ILE A 32 1.30 -31.80 7.64
CA ILE A 32 0.11 -31.02 8.00
C ILE A 32 0.51 -29.66 8.58
N ALA A 33 1.50 -29.64 9.48
CA ALA A 33 1.97 -28.41 10.09
C ALA A 33 2.57 -27.46 9.04
N GLN A 34 3.31 -27.99 8.05
CA GLN A 34 3.82 -27.18 6.94
C GLN A 34 2.70 -26.60 6.07
N GLN A 35 1.66 -27.40 5.77
CA GLN A 35 0.53 -26.93 4.98
C GLN A 35 -0.20 -25.78 5.69
N HIS A 36 -0.54 -25.95 6.97
CA HIS A 36 -1.18 -24.91 7.76
C HIS A 36 -0.29 -23.65 7.91
N GLY A 37 1.03 -23.83 8.10
CA GLY A 37 1.97 -22.72 8.14
C GLY A 37 2.02 -21.93 6.83
N LYS A 38 2.00 -22.63 5.68
CA LYS A 38 1.97 -22.00 4.34
C LYS A 38 0.68 -21.22 4.11
N GLU A 39 -0.47 -21.82 4.42
CA GLU A 39 -1.79 -21.20 4.29
C GLU A 39 -1.92 -19.94 5.18
N ALA A 40 -1.40 -20.00 6.41
CA ALA A 40 -1.37 -18.84 7.31
C ALA A 40 -0.51 -17.68 6.73
N VAL A 41 0.66 -17.97 6.17
CA VAL A 41 1.49 -16.93 5.55
C VAL A 41 0.86 -16.37 4.27
N GLU A 42 0.22 -17.22 3.47
CA GLU A 42 -0.49 -16.78 2.27
C GLU A 42 -1.65 -15.84 2.60
N SER A 43 -2.49 -16.22 3.56
CA SER A 43 -3.62 -15.38 4.02
C SER A 43 -3.14 -14.02 4.55
N VAL A 44 -2.07 -13.96 5.34
CA VAL A 44 -1.47 -12.68 5.78
C VAL A 44 -0.96 -11.85 4.59
N GLY A 45 -0.39 -12.51 3.58
CA GLY A 45 0.02 -11.86 2.33
C GLY A 45 -1.16 -11.26 1.56
N ILE A 46 -2.30 -11.96 1.51
CA ILE A 46 -3.54 -11.50 0.91
C ILE A 46 -4.10 -10.31 1.70
N LEU A 47 -4.22 -10.43 3.03
CA LEU A 47 -4.69 -9.36 3.92
C LEU A 47 -3.84 -8.09 3.77
N LYS A 48 -2.52 -8.24 3.64
CA LYS A 48 -1.61 -7.11 3.41
C LYS A 48 -1.87 -6.44 2.06
N LYS A 49 -2.04 -7.21 0.98
CA LYS A 49 -2.39 -6.67 -0.35
C LYS A 49 -3.73 -5.95 -0.37
N LEU A 50 -4.73 -6.45 0.37
CA LEU A 50 -6.03 -5.81 0.51
C LEU A 50 -5.90 -4.50 1.29
N CYS A 51 -5.24 -4.52 2.45
CA CYS A 51 -4.98 -3.33 3.26
C CYS A 51 -4.20 -2.25 2.50
N ASP A 52 -3.22 -2.63 1.68
CA ASP A 52 -2.44 -1.69 0.86
C ASP A 52 -3.25 -1.07 -0.30
N LYS A 53 -4.37 -1.70 -0.71
CA LYS A 53 -5.35 -1.09 -1.62
C LYS A 53 -6.23 -0.07 -0.89
N ASP A 54 -6.70 -0.39 0.31
CA ASP A 54 -7.60 0.48 1.08
C ASP A 54 -6.89 1.69 1.72
N LYS A 55 -5.63 1.54 2.15
CA LYS A 55 -4.80 2.62 2.70
C LYS A 55 -4.59 3.80 1.76
N LYS A 56 -4.95 3.62 0.50
CA LYS A 56 -4.80 4.60 -0.55
C LYS A 56 -6.05 5.44 -0.77
N MET A 57 -7.12 5.23 -0.01
CA MET A 57 -8.25 6.15 0.00
C MET A 57 -8.00 7.26 1.03
N LYS A 58 -8.02 8.52 0.59
CA LYS A 58 -7.90 9.68 1.48
C LYS A 58 -9.15 10.54 1.39
N GLU A 59 -9.61 11.01 2.54
CA GLU A 59 -10.67 12.00 2.63
C GLU A 59 -10.08 13.41 2.48
N PHE A 60 -10.68 14.18 1.56
CA PHE A 60 -10.42 15.60 1.35
C PHE A 60 -11.65 16.40 1.75
N ARG A 61 -11.48 17.32 2.70
CA ARG A 61 -12.55 18.23 3.15
C ARG A 61 -12.32 19.58 2.50
N ILE A 62 -13.10 19.88 1.45
CA ILE A 62 -12.96 21.09 0.64
C ILE A 62 -13.91 22.16 1.17
N TYR A 63 -13.36 23.30 1.55
CA TYR A 63 -14.14 24.47 1.93
C TYR A 63 -14.69 25.15 0.67
N ARG A 64 -16.01 25.21 0.56
CA ARG A 64 -16.70 25.83 -0.58
C ARG A 64 -17.45 27.06 -0.13
N TRP A 65 -17.14 28.17 -0.77
CA TRP A 65 -17.82 29.44 -0.61
C TRP A 65 -18.07 30.04 -1.99
N ASN A 66 -19.29 30.52 -2.22
CA ASN A 66 -19.69 31.11 -3.49
C ASN A 66 -19.87 32.63 -3.31
N PRO A 67 -19.03 33.48 -3.94
CA PRO A 67 -19.13 34.94 -3.83
C PRO A 67 -20.40 35.51 -4.47
N ASP A 68 -21.00 34.82 -5.45
CA ASP A 68 -22.20 35.28 -6.16
C ASP A 68 -23.48 35.12 -5.34
N LYS A 69 -23.43 34.34 -4.24
CA LYS A 69 -24.55 34.09 -3.33
C LYS A 69 -24.15 34.41 -1.89
N PRO A 70 -24.09 35.70 -1.52
CA PRO A 70 -23.61 36.14 -0.19
C PRO A 70 -24.46 35.59 0.97
N ASN A 71 -25.72 35.21 0.73
CA ASN A 71 -26.58 34.59 1.74
C ASN A 71 -26.34 33.09 1.97
N GLN A 72 -25.52 32.42 1.15
CA GLN A 72 -25.16 31.03 1.39
C GLN A 72 -23.98 30.94 2.34
N LYS A 73 -24.20 30.28 3.48
CA LYS A 73 -23.12 29.97 4.41
C LYS A 73 -22.12 29.03 3.73
N PRO A 74 -20.82 29.28 3.91
CA PRO A 74 -19.80 28.38 3.41
C PRO A 74 -19.97 27.01 4.06
N PHE A 75 -19.72 25.96 3.27
CA PHE A 75 -19.86 24.58 3.71
C PHE A 75 -18.61 23.78 3.42
N LEU A 76 -18.44 22.71 4.18
CA LEU A 76 -17.32 21.80 4.04
C LEU A 76 -17.82 20.53 3.35
N GLN A 77 -17.26 20.23 2.18
CA GLN A 77 -17.64 19.05 1.40
C GLN A 77 -16.55 17.98 1.50
N SER A 78 -16.90 16.79 1.99
CA SER A 78 -16.00 15.63 2.06
C SER A 78 -16.00 14.86 0.75
N PHE A 79 -14.82 14.58 0.21
CA PHE A 79 -14.59 13.75 -0.97
C PHE A 79 -13.59 12.65 -0.65
N PHE A 80 -13.87 11.42 -1.09
CA PHE A 80 -12.95 10.29 -0.94
C PHE A 80 -12.23 10.04 -2.26
N VAL A 81 -10.90 10.13 -2.26
CA VAL A 81 -10.07 10.03 -3.48
C VAL A 81 -9.06 8.90 -3.33
N HIS A 82 -8.88 8.13 -4.41
CA HIS A 82 -7.93 7.01 -4.49
C HIS A 82 -6.55 7.50 -4.96
N LEU A 83 -5.58 7.54 -4.04
CA LEU A 83 -4.23 8.07 -4.22
C LEU A 83 -3.40 7.49 -5.37
N PRO A 84 -3.44 6.20 -5.74
CA PRO A 84 -2.56 5.66 -6.78
C PRO A 84 -3.12 5.92 -8.17
N SER A 85 -4.38 6.34 -8.27
CA SER A 85 -4.93 6.90 -9.51
C SER A 85 -4.56 8.38 -9.65
N CYS A 86 -4.15 9.03 -8.57
CA CYS A 86 -3.63 10.40 -8.57
C CYS A 86 -2.11 10.34 -8.73
N GLY A 87 -1.55 11.09 -9.68
CA GLY A 87 -0.10 11.18 -9.85
C GLY A 87 0.60 11.63 -8.55
N PRO A 88 1.92 11.41 -8.42
CA PRO A 88 2.72 11.70 -7.21
C PRO A 88 2.88 13.19 -6.88
N MET A 89 1.87 14.01 -7.19
CA MET A 89 1.80 15.47 -7.07
C MET A 89 2.43 16.16 -8.29
N ASP A 90 1.64 16.27 -9.36
CA ASP A 90 1.85 17.33 -10.35
C ASP A 90 0.71 18.33 -10.21
N LEU A 91 1.08 19.58 -10.05
CA LEU A 91 0.23 20.73 -9.85
C LEU A 91 -0.45 21.06 -11.19
N GLY A 92 -1.36 20.22 -11.64
CA GLY A 92 -1.88 20.27 -13.01
C GLY A 92 -3.31 19.76 -13.15
N LEU A 93 -4.26 20.43 -12.48
CA LEU A 93 -5.63 20.60 -12.98
C LEU A 93 -6.33 21.73 -12.21
N LEU A 94 -5.68 22.89 -12.23
CA LEU A 94 -6.32 24.19 -12.07
C LEU A 94 -6.15 24.96 -13.38
N TYR A 95 -6.74 24.44 -14.45
CA TYR A 95 -7.08 25.17 -15.68
C TYR A 95 -8.19 24.41 -16.41
#